data_AF-A0A075I9N1-F1
#
_entry.id   AF-A0A075I9N1-F1
#
_cell.length_a   1.000
_cell.length_b   1.000
_cell.length_c   1.000
_cell.angle_alpha   90.00
_cell.angle_beta   90.00
_cell.angle_gamma   90.00
#
_symmetry.space_group_name_H-M   'P 1'
#
loop_
_entity.id
_entity.type
_entity.pdbx_description
1 polymer ?
#
loop_
_entity_poly.entity_id
_entity_poly.type
_entity_poly.pdbx_seq_one_letter_code
_entity_poly.pdbx_strand_id
1 'polypeptide(L)'
;LSPSVMCNRMASHIERGTAFRRATMWTLNQIMEGGAMGVQITVSGKLRGDRSAFEKHTQGILPRAGNYAKNLVSEDITHTKTPMGLIGIKIRIATKENLIPEFQFNESSKTETEEIAKTETEEIAKTETEEIAKTETEEIAKTETEEIAKTETEQIKIEEEKMKTLVTLEEEEEKLK
;
A
#
# COMPACT_ATOMS: atom_id res chain seq x y z
N LEU A 1 -17.79 -9.91 1.51
CA LEU A 1 -17.57 -10.38 0.13
C LEU A 1 -17.45 -11.91 0.11
N SER A 2 -18.55 -12.66 -0.11
CA SER A 2 -18.55 -14.13 -0.01
C SER A 2 -18.32 -14.80 -1.37
N PRO A 3 -17.36 -15.74 -1.52
CA PRO A 3 -17.13 -16.47 -2.77
C PRO A 3 -18.35 -17.27 -3.24
N SER A 4 -19.11 -17.86 -2.32
CA SER A 4 -20.26 -18.71 -2.68
C SER A 4 -21.37 -17.94 -3.39
N VAL A 5 -21.67 -16.73 -2.90
CA VAL A 5 -22.66 -15.85 -3.54
C VAL A 5 -22.17 -15.42 -4.93
N MET A 6 -20.87 -15.18 -5.09
CA MET A 6 -20.28 -14.78 -6.37
C MET A 6 -20.25 -15.94 -7.37
N CYS A 7 -19.95 -17.16 -6.94
CA CYS A 7 -20.01 -18.35 -7.78
C CYS A 7 -21.44 -18.60 -8.28
N ASN A 8 -22.45 -18.51 -7.40
CA ASN A 8 -23.86 -18.68 -7.79
C ASN A 8 -24.35 -17.57 -8.73
N ARG A 9 -23.90 -16.33 -8.52
CA ARG A 9 -24.18 -15.22 -9.45
C ARG A 9 -23.56 -15.49 -10.81
N MET A 10 -22.29 -15.87 -10.85
CA MET A 10 -21.59 -16.18 -12.10
C MET A 10 -22.21 -17.38 -12.83
N ALA A 11 -22.60 -18.42 -12.08
CA ALA A 11 -23.36 -19.57 -12.59
C ALA A 11 -24.63 -19.10 -13.29
N SER A 12 -25.42 -18.24 -12.63
CA SER A 12 -26.66 -17.68 -13.21
C SER A 12 -26.42 -16.94 -14.53
N HIS A 13 -25.29 -16.23 -14.68
CA HIS A 13 -24.96 -15.57 -15.95
C HIS A 13 -24.63 -16.54 -17.07
N ILE A 14 -23.96 -17.64 -16.74
CA ILE A 14 -23.62 -18.69 -17.69
C ILE A 14 -24.87 -19.49 -18.09
N GLU A 15 -25.79 -19.77 -17.16
CA GLU A 15 -27.08 -20.41 -17.46
C GLU A 15 -27.95 -19.57 -18.39
N ARG A 16 -27.92 -18.24 -18.21
CA ARG A 16 -28.60 -17.28 -19.10
C ARG A 16 -27.97 -17.18 -20.50
N GLY A 17 -26.86 -17.89 -20.76
CA GLY A 17 -26.19 -17.87 -22.06
C GLY A 17 -25.28 -16.66 -22.29
N THR A 18 -24.90 -15.93 -21.23
CA THR A 18 -23.87 -14.89 -21.34
C THR A 18 -22.55 -15.56 -21.71
N ALA A 19 -21.82 -15.01 -22.68
CA ALA A 19 -20.50 -15.51 -23.04
C ALA A 19 -19.59 -15.59 -21.80
N PHE A 20 -18.90 -16.72 -21.62
CA PHE A 20 -18.14 -17.02 -20.40
C PHE A 20 -17.13 -15.91 -20.07
N ARG A 21 -16.44 -15.37 -21.08
CA ARG A 21 -15.41 -14.32 -20.89
C ARG A 21 -16.00 -13.00 -20.42
N ARG A 22 -17.24 -12.70 -20.81
CA ARG A 22 -17.96 -11.50 -20.35
C ARG A 22 -18.41 -11.67 -18.91
N ALA A 23 -18.95 -12.85 -18.57
CA ALA A 23 -19.34 -13.16 -17.21
C ALA A 23 -18.14 -13.13 -16.24
N THR A 24 -16.97 -13.67 -16.64
CA THR A 24 -15.76 -13.63 -15.82
C THR A 24 -15.24 -12.21 -15.65
N MET A 25 -15.15 -11.41 -16.71
CA MET A 25 -14.64 -10.04 -16.62
C MET A 25 -15.54 -9.16 -15.74
N TRP A 26 -16.87 -9.31 -15.89
CA TRP A 26 -17.82 -8.55 -15.08
C TRP A 26 -17.77 -8.93 -13.60
N THR A 27 -17.76 -10.23 -13.30
CA THR A 27 -17.66 -10.70 -11.90
C THR A 27 -16.32 -10.35 -11.27
N LEU A 28 -15.24 -10.42 -12.03
CA LEU A 28 -13.91 -10.03 -11.60
C LEU A 28 -13.87 -8.54 -11.20
N ASN A 29 -14.36 -7.64 -12.06
CA ASN A 29 -14.46 -6.22 -11.73
C ASN A 29 -15.34 -5.97 -10.50
N GLN A 30 -16.48 -6.66 -10.41
CA GLN A 30 -17.41 -6.52 -9.29
C GLN A 30 -16.81 -6.97 -7.95
N ILE A 31 -15.93 -7.98 -7.95
CA ILE A 31 -15.24 -8.44 -6.73
C ILE A 31 -14.12 -7.46 -6.35
N MET A 32 -13.40 -6.91 -7.33
CA MET A 32 -12.36 -5.90 -7.09
C MET A 32 -12.96 -4.57 -6.59
N GLU A 33 -14.07 -4.13 -7.15
CA GLU A 33 -14.85 -2.96 -6.68
C GLU A 33 -15.35 -3.18 -5.25
N GLY A 34 -15.64 -4.43 -4.87
CA GLY A 34 -15.93 -4.84 -3.50
C GLY A 34 -14.75 -4.79 -2.52
N GLY A 35 -13.59 -4.25 -2.92
CA GLY A 35 -12.44 -4.05 -2.04
C GLY A 35 -11.58 -5.28 -1.79
N ALA A 36 -11.64 -6.28 -2.67
CA ALA A 36 -10.76 -7.46 -2.58
C ALA A 36 -9.28 -7.08 -2.81
N MET A 37 -8.37 -7.75 -2.11
CA MET A 37 -6.92 -7.64 -2.35
C MET A 37 -6.52 -8.31 -3.67
N GLY A 38 -7.22 -9.39 -4.03
CA GLY A 38 -7.04 -10.07 -5.30
C GLY A 38 -8.05 -11.19 -5.52
N VAL A 39 -8.21 -11.56 -6.78
CA VAL A 39 -9.21 -12.53 -7.23
C VAL A 39 -8.59 -13.44 -8.27
N GLN A 40 -8.89 -14.73 -8.17
CA GLN A 40 -8.65 -15.69 -9.24
C GLN A 40 -9.95 -16.40 -9.57
N ILE A 41 -10.41 -16.26 -10.81
CA ILE A 41 -11.53 -17.00 -11.37
C ILE A 41 -10.98 -18.06 -12.31
N THR A 42 -11.48 -19.28 -12.16
CA THR A 42 -11.03 -20.50 -12.82
C THR A 42 -12.28 -21.15 -13.39
N VAL A 43 -12.45 -21.10 -14.71
CA VAL A 43 -13.60 -21.70 -15.39
C VAL A 43 -13.14 -22.91 -16.18
N SER A 44 -13.70 -24.08 -15.87
CA SER A 44 -13.39 -25.36 -16.52
C SER A 44 -14.63 -25.94 -17.18
N GLY A 45 -14.47 -26.56 -18.35
CA GLY A 45 -15.54 -27.30 -19.01
C GLY A 45 -15.55 -27.13 -20.52
N LYS A 46 -16.69 -27.44 -21.15
CA LYS A 46 -16.90 -27.22 -22.58
C LYS A 46 -17.24 -25.75 -22.83
N LEU A 47 -16.21 -24.91 -22.98
CA LEU A 47 -16.33 -23.46 -23.07
C LEU A 47 -16.66 -22.96 -24.49
N ARG A 48 -15.80 -23.29 -25.46
CA ARG A 48 -15.90 -22.79 -26.85
C ARG A 48 -16.11 -23.90 -27.89
N GLY A 49 -15.77 -25.14 -27.56
CA GLY A 49 -15.89 -26.28 -28.47
C GLY A 49 -16.21 -27.56 -27.71
N ASP A 50 -16.19 -28.68 -28.43
CA ASP A 50 -16.55 -29.99 -27.87
C ASP A 50 -15.49 -30.52 -26.88
N ARG A 51 -14.23 -30.10 -27.06
CA ARG A 51 -13.16 -30.41 -26.11
C ARG A 51 -13.27 -29.53 -24.86
N SER A 52 -13.01 -30.12 -23.70
CA SER A 52 -12.90 -29.37 -22.45
C SER A 52 -11.71 -28.43 -22.50
N ALA A 53 -11.93 -27.18 -22.14
CA ALA A 53 -10.90 -26.17 -21.97
C ALA A 53 -10.97 -25.61 -20.54
N PHE A 54 -9.87 -24.99 -20.14
CA PHE A 54 -9.77 -24.32 -18.86
C PHE A 54 -9.19 -22.93 -19.07
N GLU A 55 -9.84 -21.91 -18.52
CA GLU A 55 -9.34 -20.54 -18.54
C GLU A 55 -9.26 -19.96 -17.13
N LYS A 56 -8.12 -19.33 -16.83
CA LYS A 56 -7.85 -18.65 -15.57
C LYS A 56 -7.76 -17.15 -15.81
N HIS A 57 -8.56 -16.39 -15.07
CA HIS A 57 -8.47 -14.94 -14.99
C HIS A 57 -8.03 -14.54 -13.58
N THR A 58 -7.03 -13.68 -13.47
CA THR A 58 -6.49 -13.23 -12.18
C THR A 58 -6.37 -11.71 -12.21
N GLN A 59 -6.71 -11.06 -11.11
CA GLN A 59 -6.45 -9.64 -10.90
C GLN A 59 -6.08 -9.41 -9.43
N GLY A 60 -5.21 -8.42 -9.18
CA GLY A 60 -4.74 -8.11 -7.83
C GLY A 60 -3.73 -9.12 -7.27
N ILE A 61 -3.55 -9.10 -5.96
CA ILE A 61 -2.57 -9.94 -5.27
C ILE A 61 -3.29 -11.13 -4.64
N LEU A 62 -2.88 -12.33 -5.04
CA LEU A 62 -3.42 -13.58 -4.52
C LEU A 62 -2.28 -14.42 -3.91
N PRO A 63 -2.15 -14.49 -2.57
CA PRO A 63 -1.19 -15.37 -1.93
C PRO A 63 -1.58 -16.83 -2.16
N ARG A 64 -0.61 -17.67 -2.52
CA ARG A 64 -0.86 -19.07 -2.92
C ARG A 64 -0.26 -20.10 -1.97
N ALA A 65 0.68 -19.70 -1.12
CA ALA A 65 1.45 -20.58 -0.26
C ALA A 65 1.36 -20.18 1.23
N GLY A 66 1.62 -21.14 2.11
CA GLY A 66 1.70 -20.95 3.55
C GLY A 66 0.36 -20.85 4.26
N ASN A 67 0.42 -20.60 5.58
CA ASN A 67 -0.76 -20.38 6.41
C ASN A 67 -1.47 -19.07 6.08
N TYR A 68 -0.73 -18.07 5.60
CA TYR A 68 -1.28 -16.81 5.14
C TYR A 68 -2.33 -17.01 4.03
N ALA A 69 -2.08 -17.90 3.07
CA ALA A 69 -3.04 -18.20 2.02
C ALA A 69 -4.31 -18.87 2.55
N LYS A 70 -4.23 -19.73 3.57
CA LYS A 70 -5.41 -20.42 4.12
C LYS A 70 -6.34 -19.49 4.88
N ASN A 71 -5.78 -18.51 5.58
CA ASN A 71 -6.56 -17.57 6.40
C ASN A 71 -7.11 -16.40 5.57
N LEU A 72 -6.34 -15.92 4.59
CA LEU A 72 -6.72 -14.75 3.79
C LEU A 72 -7.61 -15.09 2.59
N VAL A 73 -7.40 -16.28 1.99
CA VAL A 73 -8.06 -16.65 0.73
C VAL A 73 -9.26 -17.52 1.02
N SER A 74 -10.44 -16.99 0.72
CA SER A 74 -11.68 -17.77 0.69
C SER A 74 -11.88 -18.34 -0.71
N GLU A 75 -12.19 -19.63 -0.81
CA GLU A 75 -12.45 -20.31 -2.08
C GLU A 75 -13.79 -21.04 -2.08
N ASP A 76 -14.46 -21.07 -3.23
CA ASP A 76 -15.64 -21.90 -3.44
C ASP A 76 -15.73 -22.40 -4.88
N ILE A 77 -16.46 -23.50 -5.07
CA ILE A 77 -16.66 -24.18 -6.35
C ILE A 77 -18.15 -24.37 -6.59
N THR A 78 -18.61 -24.00 -7.77
CA THR A 78 -19.98 -24.24 -8.20
C THR A 78 -19.99 -24.84 -9.60
N HIS A 79 -20.93 -25.75 -9.83
CA HIS A 79 -21.16 -26.37 -11.13
C HIS A 79 -22.43 -25.82 -11.75
N THR A 80 -22.37 -25.52 -13.03
CA THR A 80 -23.45 -24.90 -13.79
C THR A 80 -23.86 -25.80 -14.94
N LYS A 81 -25.17 -26.01 -15.12
CA LYS A 81 -25.70 -26.84 -16.20
C LYS A 81 -25.92 -25.99 -17.44
N THR A 82 -25.21 -26.32 -18.51
CA THR A 82 -25.43 -25.77 -19.85
C THR A 82 -25.95 -26.87 -20.78
N PRO A 83 -26.56 -26.52 -21.93
CA PRO A 83 -27.03 -27.53 -22.89
C PRO A 83 -25.91 -28.46 -23.39
N MET A 84 -24.66 -28.01 -23.36
CA MET A 84 -23.50 -28.77 -23.82
C MET A 84 -22.87 -29.65 -22.72
N GLY A 85 -23.22 -29.43 -21.44
CA GLY A 85 -22.69 -30.19 -20.31
C GLY A 85 -22.62 -29.40 -19.00
N LEU A 86 -21.69 -29.77 -18.13
CA LEU A 86 -21.43 -29.06 -16.88
C LEU A 86 -20.19 -28.16 -17.04
N ILE A 87 -20.31 -26.92 -16.58
CA ILE A 87 -19.19 -25.98 -16.46
C ILE A 87 -18.86 -25.83 -14.97
N GLY A 88 -17.60 -25.98 -14.61
CA GLY A 88 -17.08 -25.74 -13.27
C GLY A 88 -16.59 -24.31 -13.13
N ILE A 89 -17.01 -23.63 -12.07
CA ILE A 89 -16.59 -22.30 -11.70
C ILE A 89 -15.89 -22.41 -10.35
N LYS A 90 -14.62 -22.00 -10.28
CA LYS A 90 -13.87 -21.86 -9.04
C LYS A 90 -13.46 -20.40 -8.87
N ILE A 91 -13.83 -19.80 -7.76
CA ILE A 91 -13.43 -18.43 -7.42
C ILE A 91 -12.61 -18.48 -6.13
N ARG A 92 -11.44 -17.81 -6.16
CA ARG A 92 -10.61 -17.55 -4.99
C ARG A 92 -10.56 -16.05 -4.78
N ILE A 93 -10.91 -15.60 -3.58
CA ILE A 93 -10.93 -14.18 -3.20
C ILE A 93 -10.01 -13.99 -2.01
N ALA A 94 -9.06 -13.08 -2.14
CA ALA A 94 -8.22 -12.61 -1.03
C ALA A 94 -8.84 -11.34 -0.44
N THR A 95 -9.19 -11.38 0.85
CA THR A 95 -9.76 -10.22 1.57
C THR A 95 -8.67 -9.49 2.35
N LYS A 96 -8.65 -8.16 2.30
CA LYS A 96 -7.61 -7.36 2.98
C LYS A 96 -7.67 -7.40 4.51
N GLU A 97 -8.86 -7.65 5.07
CA GLU A 97 -9.14 -7.56 6.52
C GLU A 97 -8.46 -8.66 7.35
N ASN A 98 -8.18 -9.83 6.77
CA ASN A 98 -7.62 -10.97 7.49
C ASN A 98 -6.07 -11.04 7.43
N LEU A 99 -5.40 -9.90 7.25
CA LEU A 99 -3.95 -9.81 7.34
C LEU A 99 -3.54 -9.85 8.81
N ILE A 100 -3.02 -11.01 9.26
CA ILE A 100 -2.48 -11.16 10.61
C ILE A 100 -1.08 -10.52 10.63
N PRO A 101 -0.85 -9.43 11.37
CA PRO A 101 0.50 -8.89 11.53
C PRO A 101 1.34 -9.88 12.33
N GLU A 102 2.47 -10.31 11.77
CA GLU A 102 3.36 -11.32 12.38
C GLU A 102 4.12 -10.79 13.60
N PHE A 103 4.19 -9.46 13.75
CA PHE A 103 4.97 -8.80 14.78
C PHE A 103 4.18 -7.62 15.37
N GLN A 104 3.97 -7.64 16.67
CA GLN A 104 3.51 -6.48 17.45
C GLN A 104 4.69 -6.01 18.29
N PHE A 105 5.19 -4.80 18.01
CA PHE A 105 6.21 -4.18 18.82
C PHE A 105 5.54 -3.61 20.08
N ASN A 106 5.74 -4.28 21.22
CA ASN A 106 5.26 -3.78 22.50
C ASN A 106 6.27 -2.74 23.02
N GLU A 107 5.93 -1.45 22.91
CA GLU A 107 6.76 -0.33 23.38
C GLU A 107 6.75 -0.13 24.91
N SER A 108 6.08 -1.01 25.66
CA SER A 108 5.86 -0.83 27.10
C SER A 108 7.09 -1.06 28.00
N SER A 109 8.31 -1.16 27.46
CA SER A 109 9.53 -1.34 28.25
C SER A 109 10.57 -0.23 28.06
N LYS A 110 10.24 0.89 27.39
CA LYS A 110 11.16 2.03 27.22
C LYS A 110 10.80 3.26 28.05
N THR A 111 9.55 3.39 28.49
CA THR A 111 9.07 4.57 29.23
C THR A 111 9.56 4.64 30.67
N GLU A 112 9.87 3.52 31.32
CA GLU A 112 10.29 3.54 32.74
C GLU A 112 11.73 4.04 32.95
N THR A 113 12.59 4.04 31.93
CA THR A 113 13.97 4.54 32.04
C THR A 113 14.15 6.00 31.67
N GLU A 114 13.22 6.60 30.91
CA GLU A 114 13.31 8.01 30.50
C GLU A 114 12.64 8.99 31.47
N GLU A 115 11.72 8.52 32.33
CA GLU A 115 11.08 9.39 33.33
C GLU A 115 11.99 9.70 34.53
N ILE A 116 12.90 8.79 34.91
CA ILE A 116 13.82 9.00 36.05
C ILE A 116 14.93 10.01 35.72
N ALA A 117 15.32 10.12 34.44
CA ALA A 117 16.38 11.05 34.02
C ALA A 117 15.91 12.51 33.85
N LYS A 118 14.59 12.75 33.74
CA LYS A 118 14.02 14.10 33.62
C LYS A 118 13.73 14.74 34.98
N THR A 119 13.53 13.95 36.04
CA THR A 119 13.21 14.48 37.37
C THR A 119 14.42 15.04 38.13
N GLU A 120 15.66 14.64 37.81
CA GLU A 120 16.86 15.15 38.50
C GLU A 120 17.51 16.37 37.82
N THR A 121 17.15 16.70 36.58
CA THR A 121 17.72 17.85 35.85
C THR A 121 16.92 19.14 36.00
N GLU A 122 15.68 19.10 36.50
CA GLU A 122 14.82 20.29 36.68
C GLU A 122 15.00 21.02 38.02
N GLU A 123 15.65 20.44 39.03
CA GLU A 123 15.89 21.11 40.33
C GLU A 123 17.16 21.98 40.35
N ILE A 124 18.14 21.75 39.46
CA ILE A 124 19.40 22.51 39.47
C ILE A 124 19.33 23.78 38.60
N ALA A 125 18.40 23.86 37.63
CA ALA A 125 18.33 25.00 36.70
C ALA A 125 17.54 26.22 37.23
N LYS A 126 16.95 26.15 38.44
CA LYS A 126 16.12 27.24 39.01
C LYS A 126 16.87 28.15 39.98
N THR A 127 18.15 27.90 40.29
CA THR A 127 18.92 28.72 41.25
C THR A 127 19.95 29.66 40.63
N GLU A 128 20.16 29.66 39.31
CA GLU A 128 21.20 30.51 38.68
C GLU A 128 20.69 31.49 37.60
N THR A 129 19.38 31.58 37.36
CA THR A 129 18.81 32.44 36.29
C THR A 129 18.34 33.82 36.77
N GLU A 130 18.50 34.18 38.05
CA GLU A 130 18.19 35.54 38.55
C GLU A 130 19.35 36.56 38.43
N GLU A 131 20.57 36.18 38.03
CA GLU A 131 21.72 37.12 37.97
C GLU A 131 22.14 37.65 36.59
N ILE A 132 21.58 37.20 35.46
CA ILE A 132 22.04 37.65 34.11
C ILE A 132 20.94 38.45 33.36
N ALA A 133 20.07 39.14 34.09
CA ALA A 133 19.03 40.01 33.55
C ALA A 133 19.51 41.43 33.16
N LYS A 134 20.80 41.67 32.84
CA LYS A 134 21.31 43.05 32.62
C LYS A 134 22.32 43.32 31.49
N THR A 135 22.71 42.39 30.62
CA THR A 135 23.83 42.67 29.69
C THR A 135 23.61 42.55 28.19
N GLU A 136 22.46 42.14 27.65
CA GLU A 136 22.33 41.98 26.18
C GLU A 136 21.04 42.59 25.60
N THR A 137 20.70 43.80 26.04
CA THR A 137 19.61 44.62 25.47
C THR A 137 19.97 45.32 24.14
N GLU A 138 21.01 44.92 23.40
CA GLU A 138 21.46 45.72 22.23
C GLU A 138 21.64 44.99 20.88
N GLU A 139 21.55 43.66 20.74
CA GLU A 139 21.95 43.02 19.45
C GLU A 139 20.88 42.32 18.60
N ILE A 140 19.64 42.10 19.05
CA ILE A 140 18.66 41.28 18.29
C ILE A 140 17.45 42.11 17.81
N ALA A 141 17.71 43.30 17.27
CA ALA A 141 16.70 44.19 16.68
C ALA A 141 16.79 44.32 15.14
N LYS A 142 17.38 43.36 14.43
CA LYS A 142 17.65 43.52 12.98
C LYS A 142 17.31 42.36 12.03
N THR A 143 16.69 41.25 12.46
CA THR A 143 16.60 40.08 11.55
C THR A 143 15.29 39.28 11.62
N GLU A 144 14.10 39.91 11.71
CA GLU A 144 12.84 39.16 11.74
C GLU A 144 11.66 39.69 10.87
N THR A 145 11.87 40.50 9.83
CA THR A 145 10.69 41.07 9.11
C THR A 145 10.58 40.93 7.58
N GLU A 146 11.42 40.19 6.84
CA GLU A 146 11.36 40.27 5.35
C GLU A 146 11.31 39.01 4.48
N GLU A 147 11.13 37.78 5.00
CA GLU A 147 11.12 36.58 4.12
C GLU A 147 9.77 35.87 4.01
N ILE A 148 8.70 36.61 3.68
CA ILE A 148 7.46 36.03 3.16
C ILE A 148 7.02 36.81 1.92
N ALA A 149 7.60 36.49 0.76
CA ALA A 149 6.98 36.49 -0.58
C ALA A 149 8.03 36.63 -1.72
N LYS A 150 8.52 35.51 -2.26
CA LYS A 150 9.07 35.46 -3.64
C LYS A 150 8.63 34.17 -4.33
N THR A 151 8.09 34.33 -5.53
CA THR A 151 7.39 33.35 -6.36
C THR A 151 8.32 32.26 -6.93
N GLU A 152 7.77 31.06 -7.15
CA GLU A 152 8.42 29.80 -7.56
C GLU A 152 9.41 29.91 -8.74
N THR A 153 9.28 30.94 -9.58
CA THR A 153 10.12 31.16 -10.77
C THR A 153 11.53 31.68 -10.49
N GLU A 154 11.78 32.32 -9.33
CA GLU A 154 13.14 32.75 -8.97
C GLU A 154 13.95 31.65 -8.28
N GLN A 155 13.27 30.74 -7.56
CA GLN A 155 13.91 29.59 -6.92
C GLN A 155 14.51 28.62 -7.95
N ILE A 156 13.80 28.40 -9.07
CA ILE A 156 14.27 27.53 -10.16
C ILE A 156 15.54 28.07 -10.82
N LYS A 157 15.67 29.40 -10.97
CA LYS A 157 16.89 30.01 -11.54
C LYS A 157 18.09 29.89 -10.60
N ILE A 158 17.86 30.05 -9.30
CA ILE A 158 18.90 29.90 -8.28
C ILE A 158 19.36 28.42 -8.17
N GLU A 159 18.46 27.45 -8.34
CA GLU A 159 18.80 26.03 -8.40
C GLU A 159 19.55 25.65 -9.69
N GLU A 160 19.19 26.20 -10.86
CA GLU A 160 19.88 25.92 -12.12
C GLU A 160 21.33 26.45 -12.12
N GLU A 161 21.57 27.63 -11.52
CA GLU A 161 22.93 28.15 -11.33
C GLU A 161 23.74 27.30 -10.34
N LYS A 162 23.14 26.81 -9.25
CA LYS A 162 23.80 25.90 -8.30
C LYS A 162 24.16 24.55 -8.94
N MET A 163 23.29 24.01 -9.80
CA MET A 163 23.54 22.79 -10.57
C MET A 163 24.71 22.93 -11.57
N LYS A 164 24.94 24.13 -12.12
CA LYS A 164 26.08 24.40 -13.02
C LYS A 164 27.41 24.56 -12.27
N THR A 165 27.38 24.93 -10.98
CA THR A 165 28.59 25.07 -10.16
C THR A 165 29.02 23.78 -9.45
N LEU A 166 28.24 22.71 -9.53
CA LEU A 166 28.62 21.41 -8.98
C LEU A 166 29.60 20.71 -9.92
N VAL A 167 30.87 20.69 -9.52
CA VAL A 167 31.94 19.94 -10.19
C VAL A 167 31.60 18.45 -10.15
N THR A 168 31.38 17.84 -11.31
CA THR A 168 31.13 16.41 -11.44
C THR A 168 32.40 15.63 -11.09
N LEU A 169 32.26 14.55 -10.33
CA LEU A 169 33.34 13.65 -9.88
C LEU A 169 34.22 13.10 -11.03
N GLU A 170 33.77 13.22 -12.29
CA GLU A 170 34.55 12.90 -13.49
C GLU A 170 35.73 13.87 -13.74
N GLU A 171 35.66 15.14 -13.31
CA GLU A 171 36.76 16.11 -13.44
C GLU A 171 37.84 15.98 -12.34
N GLU A 172 37.50 15.35 -11.20
CA GLU A 172 38.49 15.04 -10.14
C GLU A 172 39.32 13.79 -10.50
N GLU A 173 38.75 12.81 -11.21
CA GLU A 173 39.48 11.61 -11.64
C GLU A 173 40.52 11.90 -12.75
N GLU A 174 40.31 12.92 -13.60
CA GLU A 174 41.31 13.32 -14.61
C GLU A 174 42.49 14.12 -14.03
N LYS A 175 42.32 14.79 -12.88
CA LYS A 175 43.42 15.52 -12.21
C LYS A 175 44.36 14.61 -11.42
N LEU A 176 43.97 13.37 -11.17
CA LEU A 176 44.72 12.38 -10.37
C LEU A 176 45.42 11.29 -11.22
N LYS A 177 45.40 11.39 -12.55
CA LYS A 177 46.17 10.53 -13.47
C LYS A 177 47.48 11.16 -13.93
#